data_AF-A0A956QKU2-F1
#
_entry.id   AF-A0A956QKU2-F1
#
_cell.length_a   1.000
_cell.length_b   1.000
_cell.length_c   1.000
_cell.angle_alpha   90.00
_cell.angle_beta   90.00
_cell.angle_gamma   90.00
#
_symmetry.space_group_name_H-M   'P 1'
#
loop_
_entity.id
_entity.type
_entity.pdbx_description
1 polymer ?
#
loop_
_entity_poly.entity_id
_entity_poly.type
_entity_poly.pdbx_seq_one_letter_code
_entity_poly.pdbx_strand_id
1 'polypeptide(L)'
;TDPQFYYSNDEAGKKAYLDKAVVVVDDMKAELDELFITKPKADLVVKAVEPFREKSAGKAFYESPALDGSRPGIYYANLYDMASMPNYQMEALAYHEGIPGHHMQLSLAQEMESLPRFRRLSHYTAYIEGWGLYSEKIPKEYGFYKDPYSDFGRLAMELWRACRLVADTGIHAKKWNREKALEFYRTNTPNSLEDCQKMVDR
;
A
#
# COMPACT_ATOMS: atom_id res chain seq x y z
N THR A 1 14.14 -3.01 17.53
CA THR A 1 12.98 -2.21 17.10
C THR A 1 12.42 -1.50 18.31
N ASP A 2 11.90 -0.28 18.15
CA ASP A 2 11.29 0.49 19.23
C ASP A 2 9.79 0.14 19.34
N PRO A 3 9.28 -0.28 20.52
CA PRO A 3 7.88 -0.64 20.71
C PRO A 3 6.87 0.46 20.35
N GLN A 4 7.26 1.74 20.37
CA GLN A 4 6.33 2.84 20.08
C GLN A 4 5.74 2.78 18.65
N PHE A 5 6.42 2.10 17.73
CA PHE A 5 6.04 2.03 16.32
C PHE A 5 5.14 0.85 15.97
N TYR A 6 4.70 0.08 16.96
CA TYR A 6 3.91 -1.13 16.71
C TYR A 6 2.73 -1.18 17.67
N TYR A 7 1.55 -1.55 17.17
CA TYR A 7 0.47 -1.97 18.05
C TYR A 7 0.74 -3.38 18.59
N SER A 8 0.10 -3.73 19.70
CA SER A 8 0.15 -5.07 20.28
C SER A 8 -0.44 -6.12 19.32
N ASN A 9 0.04 -7.36 19.40
CA ASN A 9 -0.44 -8.47 18.57
C ASN A 9 -1.72 -9.15 19.15
N ASP A 10 -2.49 -8.43 19.95
CA ASP A 10 -3.76 -8.86 20.52
C ASP A 10 -4.94 -8.18 19.80
N GLU A 11 -6.16 -8.62 20.11
CA GLU A 11 -7.38 -8.07 19.49
C GLU A 11 -7.50 -6.55 19.67
N ALA A 12 -7.06 -6.02 20.81
CA ALA A 12 -7.11 -4.59 21.07
C ALA A 12 -6.15 -3.80 20.15
N GLY A 13 -4.92 -4.27 20.00
CA GLY A 13 -3.93 -3.65 19.11
C GLY A 13 -4.28 -3.76 17.64
N LYS A 14 -4.81 -4.92 17.21
CA LYS A 14 -5.31 -5.12 15.84
C LYS A 14 -6.48 -4.19 15.53
N LYS A 15 -7.44 -4.08 16.45
CA LYS A 15 -8.56 -3.14 16.31
C LYS A 15 -8.07 -1.70 16.25
N ALA A 16 -7.15 -1.30 17.14
CA ALA A 16 -6.59 0.05 17.15
C ALA A 16 -5.87 0.40 15.83
N TYR A 17 -5.14 -0.56 15.23
CA TYR A 17 -4.55 -0.37 13.91
C TYR A 17 -5.61 -0.09 12.84
N LEU A 18 -6.67 -0.92 12.77
CA LEU A 18 -7.75 -0.74 11.80
C LEU A 18 -8.49 0.58 12.00
N ASP A 19 -8.85 0.91 13.23
CA ASP A 19 -9.54 2.16 13.55
C ASP A 19 -8.69 3.37 13.10
N LYS A 20 -7.37 3.32 13.34
CA LYS A 20 -6.47 4.40 12.89
C LYS A 20 -6.34 4.44 11.36
N ALA A 21 -6.28 3.30 10.70
CA ALA A 21 -6.24 3.24 9.23
C ALA A 21 -7.53 3.79 8.60
N VAL A 22 -8.70 3.56 9.22
CA VAL A 22 -9.97 4.18 8.80
C VAL A 22 -9.89 5.71 8.93
N VAL A 23 -9.41 6.23 10.07
CA VAL A 23 -9.24 7.68 10.27
C VAL A 23 -8.33 8.29 9.20
N VAL A 24 -7.21 7.64 8.87
CA VAL A 24 -6.30 8.12 7.81
C VAL A 24 -6.99 8.21 6.45
N VAL A 25 -7.79 7.20 6.09
CA VAL A 25 -8.56 7.21 4.84
C VAL A 25 -9.62 8.30 4.86
N ASP A 26 -10.35 8.46 5.97
CA ASP A 26 -11.42 9.45 6.12
C ASP A 26 -10.90 10.89 6.11
N ASP A 27 -9.78 11.15 6.79
CA ASP A 27 -9.11 12.45 6.79
C ASP A 27 -8.70 12.83 5.35
N MET A 28 -8.11 11.90 4.59
CA MET A 28 -7.76 12.15 3.19
C MET A 28 -9.00 12.31 2.29
N LYS A 29 -10.05 11.54 2.54
CA LYS A 29 -11.32 11.63 1.80
C LYS A 29 -11.96 13.01 1.94
N ALA A 30 -11.87 13.63 3.12
CA ALA A 30 -12.41 14.97 3.38
C ALA A 30 -11.74 16.06 2.53
N GLU A 31 -10.49 15.87 2.14
CA GLU A 31 -9.70 16.86 1.36
C GLU A 31 -9.77 16.62 -0.16
N LEU A 32 -10.47 15.59 -0.63
CA LEU A 32 -10.47 15.21 -2.04
C LEU A 32 -11.08 16.26 -2.97
N ASP A 33 -11.99 17.10 -2.49
CA ASP A 33 -12.62 18.14 -3.32
C ASP A 33 -11.62 19.20 -3.78
N GLU A 34 -10.57 19.46 -2.98
CA GLU A 34 -9.51 20.41 -3.31
C GLU A 34 -8.44 19.82 -4.25
N LEU A 35 -8.40 18.49 -4.38
CA LEU A 35 -7.35 17.76 -5.10
C LEU A 35 -7.83 17.09 -6.39
N PHE A 36 -9.08 16.62 -6.41
CA PHE A 36 -9.62 15.79 -7.48
C PHE A 36 -11.02 16.24 -7.92
N ILE A 37 -11.09 16.67 -9.18
CA ILE A 37 -12.36 17.06 -9.83
C ILE A 37 -13.32 15.88 -10.05
N THR A 38 -12.80 14.65 -10.05
CA THR A 38 -13.58 13.42 -10.25
C THR A 38 -13.22 12.42 -9.15
N LYS A 39 -14.25 11.83 -8.54
CA LYS A 39 -14.13 10.83 -7.47
C LYS A 39 -14.97 9.59 -7.82
N PRO A 40 -14.56 8.39 -7.39
CA PRO A 40 -15.36 7.20 -7.60
C PRO A 40 -16.70 7.29 -6.86
N LYS A 41 -17.73 6.66 -7.41
CA LYS A 41 -19.02 6.46 -6.71
C LYS A 41 -18.94 5.31 -5.71
N ALA A 42 -18.10 4.32 -5.98
CA ALA A 42 -17.91 3.19 -5.08
C ALA A 42 -17.30 3.62 -3.75
N ASP A 43 -17.83 3.09 -2.65
CA ASP A 43 -17.25 3.28 -1.32
C ASP A 43 -15.97 2.45 -1.11
N LEU A 44 -15.20 2.83 -0.10
CA LEU A 44 -14.03 2.11 0.39
C LEU A 44 -14.25 1.70 1.85
N VAL A 45 -13.87 0.46 2.18
CA VAL A 45 -13.81 -0.02 3.57
C VAL A 45 -12.43 -0.58 3.89
N VAL A 46 -11.97 -0.38 5.13
CA VAL A 46 -10.74 -0.99 5.64
C VAL A 46 -11.07 -2.27 6.37
N LYS A 47 -10.37 -3.37 6.08
CA LYS A 47 -10.62 -4.68 6.71
C LYS A 47 -9.32 -5.41 7.06
N ALA A 48 -9.36 -6.25 8.08
CA ALA A 48 -8.34 -7.26 8.28
C ALA A 48 -8.44 -8.35 7.20
N VAL A 49 -7.29 -8.90 6.80
CA VAL A 49 -7.25 -10.13 5.99
C VAL A 49 -7.87 -11.29 6.78
N GLU A 50 -8.60 -12.15 6.08
CA GLU A 50 -9.29 -13.29 6.68
C GLU A 50 -8.32 -14.37 7.19
N PRO A 51 -8.62 -15.04 8.32
CA PRO A 51 -7.71 -16.01 8.95
C PRO A 51 -7.25 -17.15 8.04
N PHE A 52 -8.07 -17.56 7.07
CA PHE A 52 -7.74 -18.66 6.17
C PHE A 52 -6.66 -18.30 5.13
N ARG A 53 -6.38 -17.01 4.91
CA ARG A 53 -5.40 -16.55 3.89
C ARG A 53 -4.36 -15.55 4.42
N GLU A 54 -4.47 -15.07 5.65
CA GLU A 54 -3.57 -14.06 6.24
C GLU A 54 -2.08 -14.45 6.21
N LYS A 55 -1.74 -15.74 6.36
CA LYS A 55 -0.34 -16.21 6.33
C LYS A 55 0.31 -16.13 4.95
N SER A 56 -0.48 -16.14 3.90
CA SER A 56 -0.02 -16.05 2.50
C SER A 56 -0.19 -14.66 1.89
N ALA A 57 -0.94 -13.79 2.54
CA ALA A 57 -1.21 -12.45 2.06
C ALA A 57 -0.01 -11.53 2.25
N GLY A 58 0.09 -10.52 1.37
CA GLY A 58 1.03 -9.42 1.56
C GLY A 58 0.66 -8.57 2.77
N LYS A 59 1.47 -7.55 3.04
CA LYS A 59 1.28 -6.61 4.15
C LYS A 59 -0.07 -5.87 4.08
N ALA A 60 -0.43 -5.48 2.88
CA ALA A 60 -1.66 -4.80 2.52
C ALA A 60 -1.97 -5.11 1.05
N PHE A 61 -3.24 -4.99 0.67
CA PHE A 61 -3.65 -5.01 -0.74
C PHE A 61 -5.06 -4.44 -0.89
N TYR A 62 -5.35 -3.95 -2.08
CA TYR A 62 -6.66 -3.48 -2.49
C TYR A 62 -7.45 -4.55 -3.26
N GLU A 63 -8.75 -4.63 -2.98
CA GLU A 63 -9.73 -5.38 -3.76
C GLU A 63 -10.78 -4.44 -4.35
N SER A 64 -10.91 -4.45 -5.68
CA SER A 64 -11.88 -3.61 -6.39
C SER A 64 -13.34 -3.91 -6.02
N PRO A 65 -14.23 -2.91 -6.07
CA PRO A 65 -15.66 -3.10 -5.83
C PRO A 65 -16.26 -4.10 -6.83
N ALA A 66 -17.38 -4.69 -6.44
CA ALA A 66 -18.17 -5.50 -7.36
C ALA A 66 -18.83 -4.61 -8.42
N LEU A 67 -18.84 -5.07 -9.68
CA LEU A 67 -19.38 -4.28 -10.81
C LEU A 67 -20.88 -3.99 -10.70
N ASP A 68 -21.61 -4.78 -9.92
CA ASP A 68 -23.03 -4.61 -9.64
C ASP A 68 -23.31 -3.73 -8.41
N GLY A 69 -22.26 -3.20 -7.77
CA GLY A 69 -22.36 -2.38 -6.56
C GLY A 69 -22.66 -3.15 -5.27
N SER A 70 -22.75 -4.49 -5.31
CA SER A 70 -23.07 -5.31 -4.13
C SER A 70 -21.98 -5.31 -3.05
N ARG A 71 -20.75 -4.91 -3.41
CA ARG A 71 -19.58 -4.88 -2.52
C ARG A 71 -18.74 -3.63 -2.78
N PRO A 72 -18.35 -2.88 -1.73
CA PRO A 72 -17.43 -1.74 -1.87
C PRO A 72 -16.02 -2.20 -2.23
N GLY A 73 -15.15 -1.24 -2.57
CA GLY A 73 -13.71 -1.47 -2.60
C GLY A 73 -13.21 -1.78 -1.19
N ILE A 74 -12.19 -2.63 -1.07
CA ILE A 74 -11.65 -3.04 0.23
C ILE A 74 -10.16 -2.80 0.26
N TYR A 75 -9.70 -1.98 1.21
CA TYR A 75 -8.31 -1.92 1.63
C TYR A 75 -8.11 -2.98 2.72
N TYR A 76 -7.39 -4.06 2.40
CA TYR A 76 -7.01 -5.07 3.38
C TYR A 76 -5.68 -4.72 4.06
N ALA A 77 -5.67 -4.79 5.39
CA ALA A 77 -4.46 -4.78 6.22
C ALA A 77 -4.22 -6.19 6.79
N ASN A 78 -3.00 -6.72 6.63
CA ASN A 78 -2.66 -8.04 7.15
C ASN A 78 -2.16 -7.96 8.59
N LEU A 79 -3.04 -8.30 9.53
CA LEU A 79 -2.79 -8.20 10.98
C LEU A 79 -2.37 -9.53 11.60
N TYR A 80 -1.90 -10.48 10.80
CA TYR A 80 -1.39 -11.77 11.29
C TYR A 80 -0.20 -11.60 12.22
N ASP A 81 0.75 -10.74 11.83
CA ASP A 81 1.92 -10.38 12.61
C ASP A 81 2.04 -8.85 12.70
N MET A 82 1.64 -8.30 13.85
CA MET A 82 1.70 -6.86 14.09
C MET A 82 3.14 -6.32 14.14
N ALA A 83 4.16 -7.15 14.38
CA ALA A 83 5.56 -6.73 14.28
C ALA A 83 5.98 -6.44 12.83
N SER A 84 5.25 -6.95 11.85
CA SER A 84 5.42 -6.66 10.42
C SER A 84 4.61 -5.44 9.95
N MET A 85 3.86 -4.79 10.86
CA MET A 85 2.96 -3.65 10.58
C MET A 85 3.38 -2.37 11.34
N PRO A 86 4.58 -1.81 11.11
CA PRO A 86 4.97 -0.54 11.70
C PRO A 86 3.98 0.59 11.38
N ASN A 87 3.58 1.31 12.42
CA ASN A 87 2.60 2.40 12.38
C ASN A 87 3.07 3.55 11.51
N TYR A 88 4.39 3.78 11.45
CA TYR A 88 4.98 4.83 10.63
C TYR A 88 4.79 4.62 9.12
N GLN A 89 4.44 3.41 8.65
CA GLN A 89 4.10 3.14 7.24
C GLN A 89 2.60 3.20 6.95
N MET A 90 1.75 3.35 7.97
CA MET A 90 0.30 3.23 7.84
C MET A 90 -0.28 4.27 6.88
N GLU A 91 0.13 5.53 6.99
CA GLU A 91 -0.35 6.59 6.09
C GLU A 91 -0.04 6.28 4.63
N ALA A 92 1.21 5.95 4.32
CA ALA A 92 1.62 5.63 2.96
C ALA A 92 0.88 4.39 2.39
N LEU A 93 0.67 3.34 3.21
CA LEU A 93 -0.10 2.16 2.79
C LEU A 93 -1.58 2.50 2.54
N ALA A 94 -2.20 3.27 3.42
CA ALA A 94 -3.60 3.68 3.28
C ALA A 94 -3.82 4.53 2.03
N TYR A 95 -2.88 5.43 1.71
CA TYR A 95 -2.96 6.24 0.51
C TYR A 95 -2.68 5.43 -0.77
N HIS A 96 -1.75 4.47 -0.72
CA HIS A 96 -1.42 3.58 -1.84
C HIS A 96 -2.60 2.66 -2.21
N GLU A 97 -3.14 1.94 -1.24
CA GLU A 97 -4.21 0.96 -1.46
C GLU A 97 -5.58 1.62 -1.56
N GLY A 98 -5.78 2.70 -0.82
CA GLY A 98 -7.05 3.40 -0.70
C GLY A 98 -7.07 4.70 -1.50
N ILE A 99 -7.15 5.81 -0.76
CA ILE A 99 -7.38 7.15 -1.30
C ILE A 99 -6.10 7.97 -1.15
N PRO A 100 -5.50 8.54 -2.22
CA PRO A 100 -6.02 8.60 -3.59
C PRO A 100 -5.53 7.48 -4.54
N GLY A 101 -4.93 6.41 -4.02
CA GLY A 101 -4.31 5.34 -4.80
C GLY A 101 -5.28 4.37 -5.49
N HIS A 102 -5.08 3.06 -5.28
CA HIS A 102 -5.73 2.01 -6.05
C HIS A 102 -7.26 2.07 -6.02
N HIS A 103 -7.85 2.42 -4.87
CA HIS A 103 -9.29 2.53 -4.78
C HIS A 103 -9.86 3.55 -5.77
N MET A 104 -9.29 4.77 -5.80
CA MET A 104 -9.76 5.79 -6.73
C MET A 104 -9.50 5.39 -8.18
N GLN A 105 -8.29 4.95 -8.49
CA GLN A 105 -7.91 4.59 -9.87
C GLN A 105 -8.79 3.50 -10.47
N LEU A 106 -8.91 2.37 -9.76
CA LEU A 106 -9.55 1.19 -10.31
C LEU A 106 -11.08 1.32 -10.30
N SER A 107 -11.66 1.97 -9.28
CA SER A 107 -13.10 2.22 -9.25
C SER A 107 -13.51 3.20 -10.35
N LEU A 108 -12.75 4.28 -10.55
CA LEU A 108 -13.00 5.20 -11.68
C LEU A 108 -12.89 4.50 -13.03
N ALA A 109 -11.91 3.63 -13.23
CA ALA A 109 -11.78 2.86 -14.46
C ALA A 109 -13.00 1.97 -14.72
N GLN A 110 -13.56 1.32 -13.70
CA GLN A 110 -14.79 0.52 -13.81
C GLN A 110 -16.03 1.37 -14.15
N GLU A 111 -16.11 2.59 -13.62
CA GLU A 111 -17.22 3.52 -13.78
C GLU A 111 -17.23 4.27 -15.14
N MET A 112 -16.16 4.19 -15.93
CA MET A 112 -16.07 4.82 -17.27
C MET A 112 -16.88 4.08 -18.34
N GLU A 113 -18.21 4.10 -18.23
CA GLU A 113 -19.13 3.34 -19.10
C GLU A 113 -19.02 3.64 -20.60
N SER A 114 -18.50 4.81 -20.98
CA SER A 114 -18.20 5.16 -22.36
C SER A 114 -17.08 4.31 -22.99
N LEU A 115 -16.29 3.60 -22.16
CA LEU A 115 -15.23 2.71 -22.60
C LEU A 115 -15.69 1.24 -22.69
N PRO A 116 -15.19 0.48 -23.68
CA PRO A 116 -15.39 -0.97 -23.74
C PRO A 116 -14.94 -1.65 -22.45
N ARG A 117 -15.68 -2.68 -22.03
CA ARG A 117 -15.43 -3.41 -20.76
C ARG A 117 -13.99 -3.92 -20.64
N PHE A 118 -13.36 -4.37 -21.73
CA PHE A 118 -11.98 -4.83 -21.69
C PHE A 118 -11.00 -3.71 -21.31
N ARG A 119 -11.25 -2.45 -21.68
CA ARG A 119 -10.38 -1.33 -21.27
C ARG A 119 -10.58 -0.97 -19.80
N ARG A 120 -11.80 -1.11 -19.29
CA ARG A 120 -12.14 -0.82 -17.89
C ARG A 120 -11.59 -1.84 -16.89
N LEU A 121 -11.42 -3.09 -17.32
CA LEU A 121 -11.04 -4.21 -16.46
C LEU A 121 -9.65 -4.77 -16.74
N SER A 122 -8.92 -4.21 -17.70
CA SER A 122 -7.54 -4.59 -17.97
C SER A 122 -6.59 -4.00 -16.93
N HIS A 123 -5.63 -4.80 -16.49
CA HIS A 123 -4.58 -4.37 -15.57
C HIS A 123 -3.26 -4.19 -16.29
N TYR A 124 -2.66 -3.01 -16.12
CA TYR A 124 -1.32 -2.69 -16.62
C TYR A 124 -0.45 -2.35 -15.41
N THR A 125 0.43 -3.27 -15.01
CA THR A 125 1.18 -3.20 -13.75
C THR A 125 1.90 -1.87 -13.56
N ALA A 126 2.64 -1.39 -14.57
CA ALA A 126 3.36 -0.12 -14.48
C ALA A 126 2.43 1.09 -14.26
N TYR A 127 1.23 1.09 -14.86
CA TYR A 127 0.24 2.15 -14.68
C TYR A 127 -0.45 2.08 -13.31
N ILE A 128 -0.77 0.87 -12.85
CA ILE A 128 -1.45 0.64 -11.57
C ILE A 128 -0.51 0.91 -10.40
N GLU A 129 0.62 0.20 -10.34
CA GLU A 129 1.61 0.34 -9.26
C GLU A 129 2.31 1.71 -9.30
N GLY A 130 2.51 2.27 -10.50
CA GLY A 130 3.03 3.62 -10.67
C GLY A 130 2.08 4.68 -10.12
N TRP A 131 0.77 4.53 -10.34
CA TRP A 131 -0.24 5.40 -9.71
C TRP A 131 -0.26 5.24 -8.20
N GLY A 132 -0.28 4.00 -7.70
CA GLY A 132 -0.21 3.73 -6.26
C GLY A 132 0.99 4.43 -5.62
N LEU A 133 2.20 4.27 -6.19
CA LEU A 133 3.41 4.93 -5.70
C LEU A 133 3.35 6.47 -5.82
N TYR A 134 2.86 7.00 -6.94
CA TYR A 134 2.70 8.45 -7.12
C TYR A 134 1.73 9.04 -6.09
N SER A 135 0.64 8.34 -5.82
CA SER A 135 -0.41 8.75 -4.88
C SER A 135 0.08 8.86 -3.44
N GLU A 136 1.14 8.14 -3.05
CA GLU A 136 1.77 8.26 -1.73
C GLU A 136 2.36 9.66 -1.49
N LYS A 137 2.76 10.36 -2.56
CA LYS A 137 3.38 11.70 -2.49
C LYS A 137 2.36 12.84 -2.39
N ILE A 138 1.17 12.67 -2.98
CA ILE A 138 0.15 13.75 -3.04
C ILE A 138 -0.22 14.28 -1.65
N PRO A 139 -0.53 13.43 -0.64
CA PRO A 139 -0.89 13.91 0.68
C PRO A 139 0.25 14.68 1.36
N LYS A 140 1.52 14.32 1.08
CA LYS A 140 2.68 15.07 1.60
C LYS A 140 2.73 16.49 1.07
N GLU A 141 2.45 16.68 -0.21
CA GLU A 141 2.43 18.02 -0.84
C GLU A 141 1.25 18.86 -0.34
N TYR A 142 0.18 18.21 0.13
CA TYR A 142 -1.01 18.86 0.69
C TYR A 142 -0.95 19.10 2.22
N GLY A 143 0.09 18.61 2.90
CA GLY A 143 0.31 18.85 4.34
C GLY A 143 -0.08 17.73 5.30
N PHE A 144 -0.35 16.52 4.78
CA PHE A 144 -0.38 15.27 5.55
C PHE A 144 1.03 14.78 5.88
N TYR A 145 1.16 13.61 6.51
CA TYR A 145 2.42 13.13 7.07
C TYR A 145 3.02 14.15 8.05
N LYS A 146 2.17 14.65 8.96
CA LYS A 146 2.54 15.67 9.96
C LYS A 146 3.57 15.14 10.95
N ASP A 147 3.48 13.86 11.28
CA ASP A 147 4.49 13.15 12.04
C ASP A 147 5.71 12.86 11.13
N PRO A 148 6.92 13.31 11.48
CA PRO A 148 8.15 12.98 10.75
C PRO A 148 8.37 11.48 10.56
N TYR A 149 7.90 10.63 11.49
CA TYR A 149 7.98 9.19 11.32
C TYR A 149 7.06 8.69 10.21
N SER A 150 5.86 9.25 10.05
CA SER A 150 4.97 8.93 8.93
C SER A 150 5.63 9.27 7.58
N ASP A 151 6.28 10.43 7.47
CA ASP A 151 7.00 10.81 6.24
C ASP A 151 8.24 9.94 6.00
N PHE A 152 8.95 9.55 7.07
CA PHE A 152 10.00 8.54 6.98
C PHE A 152 9.46 7.21 6.46
N GLY A 153 8.27 6.77 6.90
CA GLY A 153 7.65 5.55 6.39
C GLY A 153 7.32 5.61 4.91
N ARG A 154 6.79 6.75 4.44
CA ARG A 154 6.59 7.04 3.01
C ARG A 154 7.91 6.93 2.23
N LEU A 155 8.97 7.58 2.71
CA LEU A 155 10.29 7.55 2.07
C LEU A 155 10.92 6.17 2.10
N ALA A 156 10.82 5.42 3.19
CA ALA A 156 11.29 4.05 3.31
C ALA A 156 10.57 3.14 2.30
N MET A 157 9.26 3.32 2.15
CA MET A 157 8.45 2.62 1.17
C MET A 157 8.82 3.02 -0.27
N GLU A 158 9.05 4.30 -0.56
CA GLU A 158 9.53 4.77 -1.86
C GLU A 158 10.92 4.20 -2.21
N LEU A 159 11.86 4.25 -1.27
CA LEU A 159 13.21 3.69 -1.38
C LEU A 159 13.19 2.19 -1.64
N TRP A 160 12.30 1.45 -0.99
CA TRP A 160 12.10 0.03 -1.24
C TRP A 160 11.78 -0.26 -2.72
N ARG A 161 10.89 0.54 -3.34
CA ARG A 161 10.58 0.39 -4.77
C ARG A 161 11.75 0.83 -5.66
N ALA A 162 12.51 1.86 -5.27
CA ALA A 162 13.72 2.25 -6.00
C ALA A 162 14.78 1.13 -5.99
N CYS A 163 14.98 0.49 -4.84
CA CYS A 163 15.88 -0.66 -4.70
C CYS A 163 15.45 -1.84 -5.58
N ARG A 164 14.15 -2.06 -5.82
CA ARG A 164 13.67 -3.10 -6.76
C ARG A 164 14.22 -2.92 -8.16
N LEU A 165 14.29 -1.70 -8.67
CA LEU A 165 14.83 -1.43 -10.01
C LEU A 165 16.30 -1.85 -10.11
N VAL A 166 17.08 -1.58 -9.06
CA VAL A 166 18.50 -1.94 -9.01
C VAL A 166 18.69 -3.44 -8.80
N ALA A 167 17.95 -4.06 -7.89
CA ALA A 167 18.10 -5.47 -7.56
C ALA A 167 17.62 -6.38 -8.70
N ASP A 168 16.47 -6.09 -9.31
CA ASP A 168 15.91 -6.84 -10.44
C ASP A 168 16.89 -6.84 -11.63
N THR A 169 17.29 -5.65 -12.08
CA THR A 169 18.27 -5.52 -13.17
C THR A 169 19.65 -6.04 -12.76
N GLY A 170 20.01 -5.92 -11.48
CA GLY A 170 21.20 -6.47 -10.88
C GLY A 170 21.28 -7.99 -11.05
N ILE A 171 20.20 -8.70 -10.71
CA ILE A 171 20.09 -10.15 -10.83
C ILE A 171 20.01 -10.55 -12.31
N HIS A 172 19.04 -10.00 -13.05
CA HIS A 172 18.67 -10.52 -14.37
C HIS A 172 19.57 -10.03 -15.52
N ALA A 173 20.13 -8.82 -15.41
CA ALA A 173 20.99 -8.26 -16.45
C ALA A 173 22.47 -8.18 -16.02
N LYS A 174 22.75 -7.92 -14.74
CA LYS A 174 24.13 -7.80 -14.22
C LYS A 174 24.63 -9.06 -13.51
N LYS A 175 23.85 -10.14 -13.51
CA LYS A 175 24.20 -11.47 -12.97
C LYS A 175 24.63 -11.44 -11.50
N TRP A 176 24.00 -10.59 -10.69
CA TRP A 176 24.20 -10.64 -9.25
C TRP A 176 23.72 -11.99 -8.72
N ASN A 177 24.50 -12.59 -7.81
CA ASN A 177 24.04 -13.74 -7.05
C ASN A 177 23.08 -13.30 -5.94
N ARG A 178 22.37 -14.25 -5.35
CA ARG A 178 21.40 -14.02 -4.27
C ARG A 178 22.00 -13.24 -3.09
N GLU A 179 23.21 -13.61 -2.68
CA GLU A 179 23.92 -12.97 -1.56
C GLU A 179 24.16 -11.49 -1.80
N LYS A 180 24.60 -11.13 -3.02
CA LYS A 180 24.82 -9.73 -3.39
C LYS A 180 23.53 -8.92 -3.42
N ALA A 181 22.45 -9.49 -3.95
CA ALA A 181 21.14 -8.84 -3.95
C ALA A 181 20.61 -8.64 -2.52
N LEU A 182 20.78 -9.64 -1.65
CA LEU A 182 20.39 -9.57 -0.25
C LEU A 182 21.18 -8.49 0.50
N GLU A 183 22.49 -8.44 0.31
CA GLU A 183 23.35 -7.42 0.94
C GLU A 183 23.01 -6.01 0.45
N PHE A 184 22.70 -5.85 -0.84
CA PHE A 184 22.24 -4.58 -1.39
C PHE A 184 20.97 -4.09 -0.67
N TYR A 185 19.95 -4.94 -0.51
CA TYR A 185 18.75 -4.55 0.23
C TYR A 185 19.03 -4.24 1.71
N ARG A 186 19.83 -5.06 2.38
CA ARG A 186 20.18 -4.88 3.81
C ARG A 186 20.90 -3.55 4.08
N THR A 187 21.72 -3.10 3.14
CA THR A 187 22.53 -1.88 3.30
C THR A 187 21.80 -0.62 2.86
N ASN A 188 20.79 -0.74 2.00
CA ASN A 188 20.10 0.41 1.41
C ASN A 188 18.66 0.59 1.89
N THR A 189 18.13 -0.30 2.74
CA THR A 189 16.74 -0.20 3.22
C THR A 189 16.64 -0.46 4.72
N PRO A 190 15.64 0.12 5.43
CA PRO A 190 15.44 -0.12 6.85
C PRO A 190 14.64 -1.41 7.14
N ASN A 191 14.36 -2.24 6.12
CA ASN A 191 13.55 -3.43 6.22
C ASN A 191 14.24 -4.58 6.97
N SER A 192 13.44 -5.52 7.46
CA SER A 192 13.95 -6.70 8.15
C SER A 192 14.75 -7.60 7.20
N LEU A 193 15.65 -8.42 7.75
CA LEU A 193 16.34 -9.44 6.95
C LEU A 193 15.36 -10.38 6.25
N GLU A 194 14.26 -10.73 6.91
CA GLU A 194 13.23 -11.61 6.38
C GLU A 194 12.54 -11.00 5.15
N ASP A 195 12.17 -9.72 5.21
CA ASP A 195 11.60 -8.99 4.07
C ASP A 195 12.58 -8.97 2.90
N CYS A 196 13.85 -8.68 3.16
CA CYS A 196 14.90 -8.66 2.14
C CYS A 196 15.09 -10.03 1.49
N GLN A 197 15.07 -11.12 2.26
CA GLN A 197 15.13 -12.48 1.73
C GLN A 197 13.92 -12.80 0.84
N LYS A 198 12.70 -12.55 1.36
CA LYS A 198 11.45 -12.74 0.60
C LYS A 198 11.42 -11.93 -0.70
N MET A 199 12.00 -10.72 -0.70
CA MET A 199 12.04 -9.85 -1.88
C MET A 199 13.03 -10.32 -2.95
N VAL A 200 14.18 -10.88 -2.55
CA VAL A 200 15.18 -11.41 -3.49
C VAL A 200 14.71 -12.74 -4.10
N ASP A 201 13.96 -13.54 -3.35
CA ASP A 201 13.49 -14.86 -3.78
C ASP A 201 12.19 -14.83 -4.61
N ARG A 202 11.47 -13.69 -4.58
CA ARG A 202 10.22 -13.46 -5.34
C ARG A 202 10.49 -13.18 -6.81
#